data_AF-A0A927XZF6-F1
#
_entry.id   AF-A0A927XZF6-F1
#
_cell.length_a   1.000
_cell.length_b   1.000
_cell.length_c   1.000
_cell.angle_alpha   90.00
_cell.angle_beta   90.00
_cell.angle_gamma   90.00
#
_symmetry.space_group_name_H-M   'P 1'
#
loop_
_entity.id
_entity.type
_entity.pdbx_description
1 polymer ?
#
loop_
_entity_poly.entity_id
_entity_poly.type
_entity_poly.pdbx_seq_one_letter_code
_entity_poly.pdbx_strand_id
1 'polypeptide(L)'
;MKLNDYNYLNIKGTLLDDYQLASYMEKIATNHELTNNSNKSTYPIPRLRDNFKFIENTYRTLNEHVKLKIDIHPAGEWLLDNFYIVEETYKTIEQELSLKKYKNFPGIANGPYKGYSRIYVLASEIAAYTDNKITDEILNLALSSYQKRKLLSMEEIWNLWIFLEIAIIENVRNICEKIYYAQLQKYKVESIIERLVEKKETNKLNFTKVKNDNTFDRKYRDLKNSFIEYMSYKLKKYGKQGMPYLDILEEQVEKMGMSISDVIKKEHYDIAISKVSLGNSIISLKEILRVNFLSLFEEINGVEDILKKDPARCVFQNGL
;
A
#
# COMPACT_ATOMS: atom_id res chain seq x y z
N MET A 1 -18.43 15.64 -5.23
CA MET A 1 -18.72 14.28 -5.72
C MET A 1 -18.49 13.31 -4.57
N LYS A 2 -19.39 12.36 -4.32
CA LYS A 2 -19.27 11.43 -3.19
C LYS A 2 -18.39 10.24 -3.62
N LEU A 3 -17.61 9.67 -2.70
CA LEU A 3 -16.72 8.52 -2.99
C LEU A 3 -17.52 7.33 -3.56
N ASN A 4 -18.77 7.16 -3.13
CA ASN A 4 -19.67 6.08 -3.54
C ASN A 4 -20.05 6.10 -5.03
N ASP A 5 -19.71 7.14 -5.78
CA ASP A 5 -19.99 7.25 -7.21
C ASP A 5 -18.91 6.56 -8.07
N TYR A 6 -17.82 6.07 -7.47
CA TYR A 6 -16.65 5.50 -8.15
C TYR A 6 -16.29 4.11 -7.63
N ASN A 7 -15.97 3.20 -8.55
CA ASN A 7 -15.43 1.88 -8.24
C ASN A 7 -13.93 2.00 -8.01
N TYR A 8 -13.42 1.46 -6.89
CA TYR A 8 -11.99 1.44 -6.62
C TYR A 8 -11.37 0.08 -6.99
N LEU A 9 -10.16 0.12 -7.54
CA LEU A 9 -9.41 -1.06 -7.93
C LEU A 9 -8.71 -1.64 -6.70
N ASN A 10 -8.89 -2.93 -6.43
CA ASN A 10 -8.27 -3.61 -5.30
C ASN A 10 -7.70 -4.94 -5.76
N ILE A 11 -6.42 -4.91 -6.15
CA ILE A 11 -5.68 -6.10 -6.57
C ILE A 11 -4.83 -6.56 -5.40
N LYS A 12 -4.94 -7.84 -5.08
CA LYS A 12 -4.10 -8.50 -4.07
C LYS A 12 -3.32 -9.60 -4.74
N GLY A 13 -2.01 -9.42 -4.82
CA GLY A 13 -1.08 -10.40 -5.35
C GLY A 13 -0.42 -11.20 -4.23
N THR A 14 0.05 -12.39 -4.57
CA THR A 14 1.08 -13.10 -3.79
C THR A 14 2.40 -12.85 -4.50
N LEU A 15 3.49 -12.57 -3.77
CA LEU A 15 4.78 -12.29 -4.38
C LEU A 15 5.16 -13.38 -5.41
N LEU A 16 5.50 -12.96 -6.63
CA LEU A 16 5.94 -13.85 -7.71
C LEU A 16 7.44 -13.69 -7.94
N ASP A 17 8.08 -14.79 -8.31
CA ASP A 17 9.39 -14.72 -8.96
C ASP A 17 9.27 -14.24 -10.42
N ASP A 18 10.40 -13.97 -11.06
CA ASP A 18 10.46 -13.42 -12.42
C ASP A 18 9.76 -14.32 -13.45
N TYR A 19 9.93 -15.64 -13.34
CA TYR A 19 9.31 -16.59 -14.28
C TYR A 19 7.78 -16.60 -14.11
N GLN A 20 7.33 -16.64 -12.87
CA GLN A 20 5.92 -16.60 -12.52
C GLN A 20 5.28 -15.28 -12.93
N LEU A 21 5.96 -14.15 -12.71
CA LEU A 21 5.50 -12.83 -13.12
C LEU A 21 5.36 -12.74 -14.64
N ALA A 22 6.38 -13.18 -15.39
CA ALA A 22 6.33 -13.17 -16.85
C ALA A 22 5.15 -14.02 -17.39
N SER A 23 4.99 -15.24 -16.87
CA SER A 23 3.89 -16.12 -17.25
C SER A 23 2.52 -15.52 -16.90
N TYR A 24 2.42 -14.89 -15.72
CA TYR A 24 1.21 -14.20 -15.28
C TYR A 24 0.84 -13.04 -16.21
N MET A 25 1.82 -12.20 -16.56
CA MET A 25 1.61 -11.05 -17.44
C MET A 25 1.15 -11.47 -18.83
N GLU A 26 1.72 -12.54 -19.40
CA GLU A 26 1.29 -13.11 -20.68
C GLU A 26 -0.14 -13.67 -20.61
N LYS A 27 -0.49 -14.33 -19.49
CA LYS A 27 -1.81 -14.89 -19.25
C LYS A 27 -2.88 -13.80 -19.18
N ILE A 28 -2.67 -12.74 -18.38
CA ILE A 28 -3.64 -11.64 -18.29
C ILE A 28 -3.75 -10.90 -19.63
N ALA A 29 -2.65 -10.76 -20.38
CA ALA A 29 -2.67 -10.17 -21.71
C ALA A 29 -3.58 -10.95 -22.66
N THR A 30 -3.54 -12.28 -22.61
CA THR A 30 -4.42 -13.14 -23.43
C THR A 30 -5.90 -12.91 -23.12
N ASN A 31 -6.23 -12.67 -21.84
CA ASN A 31 -7.62 -12.55 -21.38
C ASN A 31 -8.21 -11.13 -21.53
N HIS A 32 -7.39 -10.09 -21.61
CA HIS A 32 -7.89 -8.71 -21.67
C HIS A 32 -8.57 -8.40 -23.01
N GLU A 33 -9.88 -8.22 -23.02
CA GLU A 33 -10.57 -7.57 -24.14
C GLU A 33 -10.57 -6.06 -23.92
N LEU A 34 -10.44 -5.26 -24.99
CA LEU A 34 -10.22 -3.82 -24.87
C LEU A 34 -11.36 -3.01 -25.47
N THR A 35 -11.66 -1.88 -24.84
CA THR A 35 -12.47 -0.79 -25.39
C THR A 35 -11.58 0.42 -25.67
N ASN A 36 -12.01 1.30 -26.58
CA ASN A 36 -11.26 2.50 -26.93
C ASN A 36 -11.08 3.48 -25.77
N ASN A 37 -11.98 3.45 -24.79
CA ASN A 37 -12.01 4.41 -23.69
C ASN A 37 -12.28 3.73 -22.35
N SER A 38 -11.72 4.32 -21.30
CA SER A 38 -11.96 3.96 -19.90
C SER A 38 -13.23 4.63 -19.37
N ASN A 39 -13.85 3.99 -18.38
CA ASN A 39 -15.11 4.45 -17.81
C ASN A 39 -14.88 5.56 -16.76
N LYS A 40 -15.72 6.60 -16.76
CA LYS A 40 -15.64 7.66 -15.74
C LYS A 40 -15.74 7.11 -14.30
N SER A 41 -16.51 6.04 -14.09
CA SER A 41 -16.76 5.46 -12.77
C SER A 41 -15.55 4.73 -12.19
N THR A 42 -14.51 4.47 -12.98
CA THR A 42 -13.27 3.80 -12.52
C THR A 42 -12.10 4.77 -12.36
N TYR A 43 -12.37 6.08 -12.47
CA TYR A 43 -11.38 7.14 -12.31
C TYR A 43 -10.79 7.11 -10.88
N PRO A 44 -9.45 7.05 -10.72
CA PRO A 44 -8.82 6.72 -9.44
C PRO A 44 -8.72 7.89 -8.45
N ILE A 45 -8.76 9.15 -8.90
CA ILE A 45 -8.48 10.32 -8.05
C ILE A 45 -9.39 10.44 -6.81
N PRO A 46 -10.71 10.15 -6.86
CA PRO A 46 -11.54 10.13 -5.67
C PRO A 46 -11.04 9.13 -4.60
N ARG A 47 -10.61 7.93 -5.00
CA ARG A 47 -10.02 6.94 -4.09
C ARG A 47 -8.64 7.40 -3.60
N LEU A 48 -7.81 7.94 -4.49
CA LEU A 48 -6.49 8.46 -4.13
C LEU A 48 -6.58 9.53 -3.04
N ARG A 49 -7.55 10.45 -3.13
CA ARG A 49 -7.83 11.46 -2.09
C ARG A 49 -8.21 10.84 -0.75
N ASP A 50 -9.04 9.80 -0.78
CA ASP A 50 -9.41 9.06 0.43
C ASP A 50 -8.19 8.34 1.03
N ASN A 51 -7.38 7.69 0.20
CA ASN A 51 -6.14 7.05 0.60
C ASN A 51 -5.22 8.04 1.32
N PHE A 52 -4.93 9.18 0.68
CA PHE A 52 -4.07 10.21 1.25
C PHE A 52 -4.59 10.74 2.58
N LYS A 53 -5.88 11.06 2.69
CA LYS A 53 -6.48 11.55 3.95
C LYS A 53 -6.30 10.57 5.12
N PHE A 54 -6.43 9.28 4.85
CA PHE A 54 -6.24 8.28 5.90
C PHE A 54 -4.77 8.06 6.25
N ILE A 55 -3.88 8.10 5.26
CA ILE A 55 -2.44 8.07 5.49
C ILE A 55 -2.03 9.27 6.35
N GLU A 56 -2.55 10.47 6.05
CA GLU A 56 -2.36 11.68 6.85
C GLU A 56 -2.90 11.52 8.28
N ASN A 57 -4.11 10.98 8.45
CA ASN A 57 -4.65 10.68 9.78
C ASN A 57 -3.76 9.71 10.56
N THR A 58 -3.23 8.67 9.89
CA THR A 58 -2.31 7.71 10.50
C THR A 58 -1.02 8.40 10.94
N TYR A 59 -0.43 9.24 10.08
CA TYR A 59 0.76 10.04 10.39
C TYR A 59 0.52 10.97 11.60
N ARG A 60 -0.64 11.64 11.67
CA ARG A 60 -1.01 12.49 12.81
C ARG A 60 -1.16 11.68 14.10
N THR A 61 -1.81 10.52 14.06
CA THR A 61 -1.95 9.61 15.20
C THR A 61 -0.61 9.10 15.69
N LEU A 62 0.31 8.73 14.78
CA LEU A 62 1.67 8.34 15.16
C LEU A 62 2.40 9.46 15.92
N ASN A 63 2.36 10.69 15.40
CA ASN A 63 2.97 11.85 16.07
C ASN A 63 2.36 12.14 17.44
N GLU A 64 1.05 11.99 17.60
CA GLU A 64 0.38 12.12 18.90
C GLU A 64 0.84 11.04 19.88
N HIS A 65 0.93 9.79 19.42
CA HIS A 65 1.35 8.66 20.24
C HIS A 65 2.81 8.77 20.69
N VAL A 66 3.69 9.29 19.83
CA VAL A 66 5.08 9.65 20.22
C VAL A 66 5.09 10.65 21.37
N LYS A 67 4.28 11.73 21.29
CA LYS A 67 4.19 12.74 22.37
C LYS A 67 3.65 12.15 23.67
N LEU A 68 2.72 11.20 23.57
CA LEU A 68 2.15 10.47 24.70
C LEU A 68 3.06 9.35 25.23
N LYS A 69 4.24 9.14 24.63
CA LYS A 69 5.20 8.08 24.98
C LYS A 69 4.61 6.67 24.84
N ILE A 70 3.69 6.49 23.88
CA ILE A 70 3.22 5.17 23.45
C ILE A 70 4.21 4.63 22.41
N ASP A 71 4.68 3.40 22.59
CA ASP A 71 5.59 2.75 21.65
C ASP A 71 4.93 2.62 20.27
N ILE A 72 5.56 3.18 19.24
CA ILE A 72 4.97 3.18 17.91
C ILE A 72 5.06 1.82 17.20
N HIS A 73 4.15 1.59 16.25
CA HIS A 73 4.28 0.45 15.34
C HIS A 73 5.58 0.60 14.51
N PRO A 74 6.48 -0.41 14.43
CA PRO A 74 7.77 -0.26 13.76
C PRO A 74 7.71 0.15 12.29
N ALA A 75 6.73 -0.34 11.53
CA ALA A 75 6.52 0.16 10.16
C ALA A 75 6.15 1.66 10.11
N GLY A 76 5.56 2.21 11.18
CA GLY A 76 5.19 3.62 11.25
C GLY A 76 6.38 4.59 11.20
N GLU A 77 7.58 4.13 11.52
CA GLU A 77 8.83 4.92 11.39
C GLU A 77 9.03 5.38 9.93
N TRP A 78 8.87 4.46 8.97
CA TRP A 78 8.96 4.79 7.54
C TRP A 78 7.99 5.89 7.15
N LEU A 79 6.76 5.85 7.67
CA LEU A 79 5.75 6.87 7.38
C LEU A 79 6.12 8.21 8.02
N LEU A 80 6.60 8.22 9.26
CA LEU A 80 7.00 9.45 9.95
C LEU A 80 8.14 10.17 9.22
N ASP A 81 9.14 9.41 8.78
CA ASP A 81 10.34 9.97 8.13
C ASP A 81 10.09 10.40 6.68
N ASN A 82 9.10 9.79 6.01
CA ASN A 82 8.92 9.92 4.56
C ASN A 82 7.53 10.40 4.13
N PHE A 83 6.70 10.92 5.05
CA PHE A 83 5.34 11.40 4.73
C PHE A 83 5.31 12.42 3.59
N TYR A 84 6.31 13.30 3.52
CA TYR A 84 6.42 14.34 2.49
C TYR A 84 6.43 13.76 1.07
N ILE A 85 7.02 12.57 0.87
CA ILE A 85 7.08 11.91 -0.44
C ILE A 85 5.67 11.49 -0.87
N VAL A 86 4.92 10.89 0.04
CA VAL A 86 3.54 10.48 -0.23
C VAL A 86 2.67 11.70 -0.54
N GLU A 87 2.88 12.81 0.18
CA GLU A 87 2.18 14.08 -0.05
C GLU A 87 2.52 14.71 -1.41
N GLU A 88 3.80 14.78 -1.76
CA GLU A 88 4.26 15.33 -3.04
C GLU A 88 3.73 14.48 -4.21
N THR A 89 3.91 13.16 -4.16
CA THR A 89 3.37 12.24 -5.17
C THR A 89 1.85 12.39 -5.32
N TYR A 90 1.10 12.45 -4.20
CA TYR A 90 -0.34 12.67 -4.23
C TYR A 90 -0.71 13.98 -4.98
N LYS A 91 -0.02 15.09 -4.68
CA LYS A 91 -0.27 16.39 -5.31
C LYS A 91 0.03 16.34 -6.81
N THR A 92 1.14 15.73 -7.21
CA THR A 92 1.51 15.57 -8.62
C THR A 92 0.45 14.79 -9.39
N ILE A 93 0.05 13.61 -8.88
CA ILE A 93 -0.98 12.79 -9.54
C ILE A 93 -2.30 13.56 -9.70
N GLU A 94 -2.73 14.27 -8.66
CA GLU A 94 -3.98 15.03 -8.67
C GLU A 94 -3.98 16.14 -9.74
N GLN A 95 -2.82 16.77 -9.98
CA GLN A 95 -2.66 17.81 -10.99
C GLN A 95 -2.59 17.23 -12.41
N GLU A 96 -1.89 16.11 -12.60
CA GLU A 96 -1.59 15.57 -13.93
C GLU A 96 -2.70 14.68 -14.51
N LEU A 97 -3.39 13.90 -13.68
CA LEU A 97 -4.39 12.93 -14.16
C LEU A 97 -5.80 13.52 -14.15
N SER A 98 -6.13 14.36 -15.13
CA SER A 98 -7.51 14.82 -15.29
C SER A 98 -8.47 13.68 -15.69
N LEU A 99 -9.76 13.81 -15.36
CA LEU A 99 -10.80 12.85 -15.80
C LEU A 99 -10.85 12.71 -17.33
N LYS A 100 -10.61 13.80 -18.06
CA LYS A 100 -10.55 13.78 -19.53
C LYS A 100 -9.38 12.92 -20.01
N LYS A 101 -8.18 13.12 -19.43
CA LYS A 101 -6.98 12.32 -19.73
C LYS A 101 -7.24 10.84 -19.42
N TYR A 102 -7.77 10.53 -18.24
CA TYR A 102 -8.05 9.14 -17.84
C TYR A 102 -8.99 8.40 -18.80
N LYS A 103 -10.07 9.06 -19.27
CA LYS A 103 -11.04 8.44 -20.19
C LYS A 103 -10.45 8.11 -21.57
N ASN A 104 -9.35 8.74 -21.97
CA ASN A 104 -8.75 8.52 -23.28
C ASN A 104 -7.92 7.24 -23.34
N PHE A 105 -7.53 6.65 -22.20
CA PHE A 105 -6.82 5.38 -22.21
C PHE A 105 -7.73 4.22 -22.63
N PRO A 106 -7.20 3.21 -23.34
CA PRO A 106 -7.90 1.96 -23.59
C PRO A 106 -8.40 1.33 -22.29
N GLY A 107 -9.70 1.00 -22.25
CA GLY A 107 -10.33 0.35 -21.12
C GLY A 107 -10.36 -1.17 -21.27
N ILE A 108 -10.49 -1.90 -20.17
CA ILE A 108 -10.80 -3.34 -20.20
C ILE A 108 -12.31 -3.53 -20.43
N ALA A 109 -12.68 -4.40 -21.38
CA ALA A 109 -14.06 -4.63 -21.79
C ALA A 109 -14.78 -5.73 -20.99
N ASN A 110 -14.01 -6.62 -20.37
CA ASN A 110 -14.49 -7.87 -19.79
C ASN A 110 -13.98 -8.11 -18.35
N GLY A 111 -14.55 -9.12 -17.69
CA GLY A 111 -14.10 -9.57 -16.38
C GLY A 111 -14.28 -8.56 -15.23
N PRO A 112 -13.59 -8.79 -14.09
CA PRO A 112 -13.74 -7.98 -12.88
C PRO A 112 -13.18 -6.55 -13.04
N TYR A 113 -12.30 -6.33 -14.02
CA TYR A 113 -11.68 -5.04 -14.29
C TYR A 113 -12.36 -4.26 -15.41
N LYS A 114 -13.58 -4.67 -15.80
CA LYS A 114 -14.34 -3.97 -16.83
C LYS A 114 -14.49 -2.48 -16.52
N GLY A 115 -14.11 -1.65 -17.48
CA GLY A 115 -14.18 -0.19 -17.43
C GLY A 115 -12.90 0.48 -16.95
N TYR A 116 -12.01 -0.22 -16.23
CA TYR A 116 -10.73 0.35 -15.81
C TYR A 116 -9.81 0.54 -17.01
N SER A 117 -9.00 1.60 -17.00
CA SER A 117 -7.87 1.75 -17.91
C SER A 117 -6.95 0.53 -17.81
N ARG A 118 -6.60 -0.05 -18.96
CA ARG A 118 -5.70 -1.20 -19.04
C ARG A 118 -4.40 -0.90 -18.31
N ILE A 119 -3.78 0.24 -18.60
CA ILE A 119 -2.48 0.59 -18.00
C ILE A 119 -2.58 0.76 -16.48
N TYR A 120 -3.72 1.24 -15.96
CA TYR A 120 -3.94 1.31 -14.52
C TYR A 120 -4.01 -0.08 -13.88
N VAL A 121 -4.69 -1.02 -14.56
CA VAL A 121 -4.73 -2.42 -14.12
C VAL A 121 -3.34 -3.02 -14.14
N LEU A 122 -2.57 -2.85 -15.23
CA LEU A 122 -1.21 -3.39 -15.31
C LEU A 122 -0.28 -2.84 -14.22
N ALA A 123 -0.30 -1.54 -13.98
CA ALA A 123 0.48 -0.93 -12.90
C ALA A 123 0.11 -1.52 -11.53
N SER A 124 -1.20 -1.71 -11.28
CA SER A 124 -1.70 -2.27 -10.03
C SER A 124 -1.37 -3.76 -9.87
N GLU A 125 -1.40 -4.53 -10.97
CA GLU A 125 -0.98 -5.93 -11.01
C GLU A 125 0.53 -6.05 -10.71
N ILE A 126 1.38 -5.27 -11.41
CA ILE A 126 2.83 -5.27 -11.17
C ILE A 126 3.13 -4.95 -9.70
N ALA A 127 2.59 -3.84 -9.19
CA ALA A 127 2.76 -3.41 -7.80
C ALA A 127 2.33 -4.51 -6.79
N ALA A 128 1.18 -5.15 -7.03
CA ALA A 128 0.65 -6.16 -6.13
C ALA A 128 1.46 -7.47 -6.12
N TYR A 129 2.00 -7.88 -7.26
CA TYR A 129 2.75 -9.14 -7.40
C TYR A 129 4.26 -9.00 -7.16
N THR A 130 4.78 -7.77 -7.02
CA THR A 130 6.20 -7.49 -6.69
C THR A 130 6.39 -6.91 -5.28
N ASP A 131 5.33 -6.83 -4.48
CA ASP A 131 5.31 -6.12 -3.19
C ASP A 131 5.86 -4.68 -3.31
N ASN A 132 5.38 -3.97 -4.32
CA ASN A 132 5.81 -2.63 -4.70
C ASN A 132 7.31 -2.50 -4.98
N LYS A 133 8.06 -3.57 -5.24
CA LYS A 133 9.43 -3.45 -5.76
C LYS A 133 9.33 -3.10 -7.24
N ILE A 134 9.55 -1.82 -7.55
CA ILE A 134 9.47 -1.29 -8.91
C ILE A 134 10.90 -0.94 -9.35
N THR A 135 11.49 -1.82 -10.15
CA THR A 135 12.80 -1.60 -10.78
C THR A 135 12.65 -1.68 -12.30
N ASP A 136 13.63 -1.16 -13.03
CA ASP A 136 13.62 -1.18 -14.49
C ASP A 136 13.56 -2.63 -15.02
N GLU A 137 14.27 -3.57 -14.39
CA GLU A 137 14.25 -4.98 -14.78
C GLU A 137 12.85 -5.59 -14.64
N ILE A 138 12.17 -5.32 -13.53
CA ILE A 138 10.81 -5.81 -13.25
C ILE A 138 9.83 -5.22 -14.25
N LEU A 139 9.91 -3.91 -14.52
CA LEU A 139 9.03 -3.24 -15.47
C LEU A 139 9.24 -3.76 -16.89
N ASN A 140 10.49 -3.88 -17.32
CA ASN A 140 10.84 -4.46 -18.62
C ASN A 140 10.31 -5.88 -18.77
N LEU A 141 10.54 -6.75 -17.77
CA LEU A 141 10.06 -8.12 -17.79
C LEU A 141 8.54 -8.19 -17.88
N ALA A 142 7.83 -7.44 -17.03
CA ALA A 142 6.38 -7.46 -16.96
C ALA A 142 5.72 -6.94 -18.24
N LEU A 143 6.20 -5.80 -18.75
CA LEU A 143 5.63 -5.14 -19.92
C LEU A 143 5.99 -5.89 -21.21
N SER A 144 7.24 -6.33 -21.38
CA SER A 144 7.61 -7.15 -22.54
C SER A 144 6.82 -8.46 -22.60
N SER A 145 6.61 -9.11 -21.44
CA SER A 145 5.80 -10.33 -21.36
C SER A 145 4.33 -10.10 -21.69
N TYR A 146 3.74 -8.98 -21.23
CA TYR A 146 2.39 -8.59 -21.62
C TYR A 146 2.28 -8.31 -23.13
N GLN A 147 3.26 -7.59 -23.68
CA GLN A 147 3.28 -7.18 -25.09
C GLN A 147 3.47 -8.33 -26.09
N LYS A 148 3.94 -9.51 -25.65
CA LYS A 148 3.94 -10.74 -26.46
C LYS A 148 2.54 -11.11 -26.98
N ARG A 149 1.48 -10.70 -26.29
CA ARG A 149 0.09 -11.00 -26.67
C ARG A 149 -0.71 -9.76 -27.04
N LYS A 150 -0.45 -8.61 -26.40
CA LYS A 150 -1.16 -7.34 -26.69
C LYS A 150 -0.24 -6.14 -26.56
N LEU A 151 -0.03 -5.44 -27.68
CA LEU A 151 0.77 -4.22 -27.71
C LEU A 151 0.17 -3.11 -26.83
N LEU A 152 1.06 -2.35 -26.19
CA LEU A 152 0.73 -1.12 -25.48
C LEU A 152 0.96 0.06 -26.42
N SER A 153 0.10 1.07 -26.31
CA SER A 153 0.32 2.33 -27.00
C SER A 153 1.43 3.14 -26.31
N MET A 154 2.07 4.03 -27.07
CA MET A 154 3.06 4.97 -26.51
C MET A 154 2.47 5.80 -25.36
N GLU A 155 1.21 6.23 -25.48
CA GLU A 155 0.54 7.01 -24.45
C GLU A 155 0.33 6.19 -23.16
N GLU A 156 0.02 4.90 -23.26
CA GLU A 156 -0.07 4.02 -22.09
C GLU A 156 1.29 3.86 -21.40
N ILE A 157 2.36 3.58 -22.15
CA ILE A 157 3.70 3.43 -21.56
C ILE A 157 4.15 4.77 -20.94
N TRP A 158 3.92 5.90 -21.63
CA TRP A 158 4.23 7.26 -21.15
C TRP A 158 3.56 7.62 -19.82
N ASN A 159 2.39 7.05 -19.56
CA ASN A 159 1.62 7.29 -18.34
C ASN A 159 1.66 6.11 -17.38
N LEU A 160 2.58 5.16 -17.52
CA LEU A 160 2.67 4.03 -16.58
C LEU A 160 2.96 4.50 -15.15
N TRP A 161 3.88 5.45 -14.97
CA TRP A 161 4.37 5.90 -13.66
C TRP A 161 3.27 6.46 -12.77
N ILE A 162 2.41 7.33 -13.31
CA ILE A 162 1.32 7.91 -12.53
C ILE A 162 0.39 6.82 -11.98
N PHE A 163 0.20 5.72 -12.72
CA PHE A 163 -0.60 4.60 -12.26
C PHE A 163 0.14 3.67 -11.30
N LEU A 164 1.46 3.53 -11.42
CA LEU A 164 2.30 2.84 -10.44
C LEU A 164 2.27 3.59 -9.11
N GLU A 165 2.41 4.91 -9.13
CA GLU A 165 2.33 5.75 -7.93
C GLU A 165 0.95 5.65 -7.25
N ILE A 166 -0.14 5.66 -8.03
CA ILE A 166 -1.50 5.42 -7.50
C ILE A 166 -1.58 4.05 -6.82
N ALA A 167 -1.06 3.00 -7.46
CA ALA A 167 -1.07 1.64 -6.90
C ALA A 167 -0.24 1.54 -5.62
N ILE A 168 0.94 2.17 -5.60
CA ILE A 168 1.79 2.23 -4.41
C ILE A 168 1.09 2.97 -3.27
N ILE A 169 0.44 4.12 -3.52
CA ILE A 169 -0.31 4.85 -2.50
C ILE A 169 -1.49 4.02 -1.96
N GLU A 170 -2.18 3.24 -2.79
CA GLU A 170 -3.21 2.29 -2.33
C GLU A 170 -2.62 1.24 -1.37
N ASN A 171 -1.43 0.71 -1.65
CA ASN A 171 -0.77 -0.22 -0.72
C ASN A 171 -0.31 0.47 0.57
N VAL A 172 0.27 1.67 0.48
CA VAL A 172 0.64 2.47 1.67
C VAL A 172 -0.58 2.68 2.56
N ARG A 173 -1.75 3.00 1.98
CA ARG A 173 -3.02 3.09 2.71
C ARG A 173 -3.37 1.77 3.41
N ASN A 174 -3.28 0.63 2.72
CA ASN A 174 -3.58 -0.68 3.30
C ASN A 174 -2.67 -1.01 4.50
N ILE A 175 -1.38 -0.64 4.43
CA ILE A 175 -0.45 -0.82 5.55
C ILE A 175 -0.77 0.17 6.68
N CYS A 176 -1.12 1.42 6.35
CA CYS A 176 -1.54 2.43 7.32
C CYS A 176 -2.79 1.99 8.09
N GLU A 177 -3.73 1.26 7.47
CA GLU A 177 -4.90 0.71 8.18
C GLU A 177 -4.48 -0.24 9.32
N LYS A 178 -3.47 -1.09 9.10
CA LYS A 178 -2.92 -1.97 10.13
C LYS A 178 -2.22 -1.17 11.23
N ILE A 179 -1.36 -0.22 10.84
CA ILE A 179 -0.62 0.65 11.76
C ILE A 179 -1.58 1.44 12.65
N TYR A 180 -2.56 2.10 12.03
CA TYR A 180 -3.55 2.92 12.70
C TYR A 180 -4.33 2.11 13.74
N TYR A 181 -4.81 0.92 13.36
CA TYR A 181 -5.53 0.07 14.28
C TYR A 181 -4.65 -0.44 15.43
N ALA A 182 -3.43 -0.90 15.15
CA ALA A 182 -2.49 -1.33 16.19
C ALA A 182 -2.26 -0.21 17.21
N GLN A 183 -2.12 1.02 16.73
CA GLN A 183 -2.00 2.20 17.59
C GLN A 183 -3.24 2.46 18.43
N LEU A 184 -4.45 2.36 17.86
CA LEU A 184 -5.68 2.47 18.64
C LEU A 184 -5.76 1.42 19.75
N GLN A 185 -5.32 0.18 19.49
CA GLN A 185 -5.26 -0.85 20.53
C GLN A 185 -4.27 -0.49 21.64
N LYS A 186 -3.08 0.01 21.29
CA LYS A 186 -2.09 0.48 22.28
C LYS A 186 -2.63 1.62 23.14
N TYR A 187 -3.29 2.60 22.54
CA TYR A 187 -3.96 3.68 23.28
C TYR A 187 -5.02 3.15 24.25
N LYS A 188 -5.81 2.16 23.81
CA LYS A 188 -6.82 1.52 24.65
C LYS A 188 -6.18 0.78 25.84
N VAL A 189 -5.06 0.08 25.62
CA VAL A 189 -4.29 -0.56 26.70
C VAL A 189 -3.82 0.49 27.71
N GLU A 190 -3.19 1.58 27.26
CA GLU A 190 -2.73 2.64 28.17
C GLU A 190 -3.87 3.22 29.01
N SER A 191 -5.04 3.46 28.41
CA SER A 191 -6.25 3.89 29.12
C SER A 191 -6.70 2.90 30.20
N ILE A 192 -6.63 1.60 29.91
CA ILE A 192 -6.98 0.54 30.88
C ILE A 192 -5.94 0.49 32.01
N ILE A 193 -4.65 0.57 31.69
CA ILE A 193 -3.55 0.55 32.66
C ILE A 193 -3.67 1.73 33.64
N GLU A 194 -3.86 2.95 33.14
CA GLU A 194 -4.02 4.15 33.98
C GLU A 194 -5.18 4.01 34.98
N ARG A 195 -6.29 3.40 34.54
CA ARG A 195 -7.51 3.28 35.34
C ARG A 195 -7.48 2.13 36.33
N LEU A 196 -7.03 0.95 35.90
CA LEU A 196 -7.17 -0.28 36.68
C LEU A 196 -5.91 -0.64 37.46
N VAL A 197 -4.73 -0.46 36.85
CA VAL A 197 -3.45 -0.84 37.47
C VAL A 197 -2.90 0.33 38.28
N GLU A 198 -2.81 1.51 37.67
CA GLU A 198 -2.30 2.72 38.36
C GLU A 198 -3.35 3.39 39.26
N LYS A 199 -4.63 3.12 39.01
CA LYS A 199 -5.77 3.68 39.76
C LYS A 199 -5.74 5.21 39.81
N LYS A 200 -5.36 5.86 38.72
CA LYS A 200 -5.37 7.32 38.59
C LYS A 200 -6.79 7.85 38.77
N GLU A 201 -6.90 8.97 39.48
CA GLU A 201 -8.14 9.73 39.59
C GLU A 201 -8.58 10.26 38.21
N THR A 202 -9.89 10.41 38.00
CA THR A 202 -10.48 10.78 36.70
C THR A 202 -9.89 12.08 36.11
N ASN A 203 -9.55 13.05 36.96
CA ASN A 203 -8.97 14.34 36.54
C ASN A 203 -7.48 14.26 36.17
N LYS A 204 -6.81 13.13 36.40
CA LYS A 204 -5.39 12.88 36.11
C LYS A 204 -5.18 11.88 34.96
N LEU A 205 -6.25 11.44 34.30
CA LEU A 205 -6.18 10.51 33.17
C LEU A 205 -5.67 11.22 31.92
N ASN A 206 -4.64 10.65 31.30
CA ASN A 206 -4.08 11.14 30.05
C ASN A 206 -4.78 10.51 28.82
N PHE A 207 -5.31 9.29 28.98
CA PHE A 207 -5.93 8.53 27.88
C PHE A 207 -7.45 8.47 27.99
N THR A 208 -8.11 9.62 27.79
CA THR A 208 -9.58 9.76 27.94
C THR A 208 -10.36 9.76 26.62
N LYS A 209 -9.69 9.96 25.48
CA LYS A 209 -10.32 10.08 24.16
C LYS A 209 -10.26 8.77 23.38
N VAL A 210 -10.79 7.67 23.94
CA VAL A 210 -10.98 6.46 23.13
C VAL A 210 -12.11 6.75 22.14
N LYS A 211 -11.76 7.13 20.91
CA LYS A 211 -12.76 7.16 19.83
C LYS A 211 -13.18 5.72 19.56
N ASN A 212 -14.43 5.40 19.88
CA ASN A 212 -15.07 4.18 19.39
C ASN A 212 -15.35 4.38 17.89
N ASP A 213 -14.35 4.11 17.06
CA ASP A 213 -14.53 4.08 15.63
C ASP A 213 -15.05 2.70 15.22
N ASN A 214 -16.38 2.54 15.25
CA ASN A 214 -17.09 1.29 14.93
C ASN A 214 -16.98 0.89 13.44
N THR A 215 -16.15 1.58 12.65
CA THR A 215 -15.96 1.34 11.21
C THR A 215 -15.11 0.10 10.91
N PHE A 216 -14.49 -0.54 11.92
CA PHE A 216 -13.48 -1.59 11.76
C PHE A 216 -13.92 -3.02 12.20
N ASP A 217 -15.21 -3.35 12.14
CA ASP A 217 -15.77 -4.43 12.98
C ASP A 217 -15.67 -5.90 12.45
N ARG A 218 -15.23 -6.14 11.20
CA ARG A 218 -15.15 -7.53 10.66
C ARG A 218 -13.81 -7.96 10.06
N LYS A 219 -13.11 -7.08 9.35
CA LYS A 219 -11.86 -7.42 8.63
C LYS A 219 -10.64 -7.52 9.54
N TYR A 220 -10.76 -7.08 10.78
CA TYR A 220 -9.62 -6.82 11.68
C TYR A 220 -9.62 -7.71 12.93
N ARG A 221 -10.27 -8.88 12.83
CA ARG A 221 -10.36 -9.83 13.95
C ARG A 221 -8.98 -10.35 14.38
N ASP A 222 -8.04 -10.45 13.44
CA ASP A 222 -6.62 -10.78 13.68
C ASP A 222 -5.84 -9.65 14.37
N LEU A 223 -6.31 -8.40 14.30
CA LEU A 223 -5.63 -7.28 14.95
C LEU A 223 -5.89 -7.17 16.46
N LYS A 224 -6.70 -8.08 17.04
CA LYS A 224 -6.73 -8.29 18.49
C LYS A 224 -5.34 -8.63 19.05
N ASN A 225 -4.45 -9.15 18.21
CA ASN A 225 -3.09 -9.49 18.59
C ASN A 225 -2.32 -8.28 19.11
N SER A 226 -2.41 -7.11 18.44
CA SER A 226 -1.76 -5.88 18.91
C SER A 226 -2.22 -5.46 20.30
N PHE A 227 -3.50 -5.68 20.64
CA PHE A 227 -4.01 -5.41 21.98
C PHE A 227 -3.41 -6.37 23.01
N ILE A 228 -3.45 -7.68 22.74
CA ILE A 228 -3.00 -8.72 23.66
C ILE A 228 -1.47 -8.65 23.86
N GLU A 229 -0.71 -8.49 22.77
CA GLU A 229 0.76 -8.31 22.79
C GLU A 229 1.13 -7.13 23.69
N TYR A 230 0.56 -5.95 23.41
CA TYR A 230 0.93 -4.74 24.14
C TYR A 230 0.43 -4.75 25.58
N MET A 231 -0.78 -5.29 25.84
CA MET A 231 -1.28 -5.48 27.20
C MET A 231 -0.38 -6.41 28.00
N SER A 232 0.03 -7.55 27.44
CA SER A 232 0.98 -8.48 28.08
C SER A 232 2.30 -7.78 28.39
N TYR A 233 2.87 -7.05 27.44
CA TYR A 233 4.11 -6.27 27.64
C TYR A 233 3.97 -5.26 28.79
N LYS A 234 2.90 -4.45 28.77
CA LYS A 234 2.64 -3.45 29.81
C LYS A 234 2.44 -4.09 31.18
N LEU A 235 1.58 -5.09 31.31
CA LEU A 235 1.31 -5.75 32.59
C LEU A 235 2.57 -6.37 33.20
N LYS A 236 3.41 -7.02 32.38
CA LYS A 236 4.72 -7.54 32.83
C LYS A 236 5.63 -6.43 33.37
N LYS A 237 5.62 -5.24 32.75
CA LYS A 237 6.40 -4.07 33.21
C LYS A 237 5.96 -3.53 34.58
N TYR A 238 4.69 -3.69 34.97
CA TYR A 238 4.19 -3.33 36.31
C TYR A 238 4.44 -4.41 37.38
N GLY A 239 5.03 -5.55 37.02
CA GLY A 239 5.42 -6.61 37.95
C GLY A 239 4.25 -7.08 38.82
N LYS A 240 4.42 -7.04 40.15
CA LYS A 240 3.43 -7.55 41.11
C LYS A 240 2.04 -6.92 40.97
N GLN A 241 1.97 -5.65 40.58
CA GLN A 241 0.69 -4.96 40.40
C GLN A 241 -0.05 -5.40 39.12
N GLY A 242 0.70 -5.80 38.09
CA GLY A 242 0.15 -6.25 36.81
C GLY A 242 -0.20 -7.74 36.78
N MET A 243 0.43 -8.55 37.63
CA MET A 243 0.31 -10.03 37.58
C MET A 243 -1.14 -10.54 37.63
N PRO A 244 -2.03 -10.06 38.53
CA PRO A 244 -3.41 -10.57 38.56
C PRO A 244 -4.18 -10.31 37.26
N TYR A 245 -3.89 -9.21 36.57
CA TYR A 245 -4.50 -8.90 35.28
C TYR A 245 -3.88 -9.69 34.14
N LEU A 246 -2.59 -10.05 34.26
CA LEU A 246 -1.90 -10.89 33.28
C LEU A 246 -2.48 -12.31 33.31
N ASP A 247 -2.72 -12.87 34.50
CA ASP A 247 -3.35 -14.19 34.68
C ASP A 247 -4.73 -14.23 34.02
N ILE A 248 -5.53 -13.17 34.20
CA ILE A 248 -6.85 -13.03 33.54
C ILE A 248 -6.68 -12.96 32.02
N LEU A 249 -5.71 -12.18 31.52
CA LEU A 249 -5.45 -12.08 30.08
C LEU A 249 -5.05 -13.44 29.50
N GLU A 250 -4.18 -14.19 30.18
CA GLU A 250 -3.75 -15.54 29.80
C GLU A 250 -4.96 -16.48 29.71
N GLU A 251 -5.80 -16.53 30.75
CA GLU A 251 -7.02 -17.35 30.76
C GLU A 251 -7.97 -17.01 29.59
N GLN A 252 -8.14 -15.73 29.26
CA GLN A 252 -8.99 -15.33 28.14
C GLN A 252 -8.40 -15.71 26.78
N VAL A 253 -7.08 -15.63 26.62
CA VAL A 253 -6.38 -16.01 25.38
C VAL A 253 -6.42 -17.54 25.20
N GLU A 254 -6.27 -18.30 26.28
CA GLU A 254 -6.41 -19.76 26.28
C GLU A 254 -7.82 -20.22 25.88
N LYS A 255 -8.87 -19.51 26.32
CA LYS A 255 -10.25 -19.76 25.87
C LYS A 255 -10.45 -19.53 24.38
N MET A 256 -9.58 -18.74 23.73
CA MET A 256 -9.56 -18.56 22.27
C MET A 256 -8.73 -19.64 21.55
N GLY A 257 -8.16 -20.61 22.27
CA GLY A 257 -7.35 -21.69 21.73
C GLY A 257 -5.92 -21.28 21.36
N MET A 258 -5.40 -20.20 21.95
CA MET A 258 -4.04 -19.69 21.70
C MET A 258 -3.30 -19.48 23.02
N SER A 259 -1.97 -19.38 22.97
CA SER A 259 -1.18 -18.82 24.08
C SER A 259 -0.80 -17.36 23.79
N ILE A 260 -0.44 -16.60 24.83
CA ILE A 260 0.13 -15.25 24.65
C ILE A 260 1.39 -15.30 23.77
N SER A 261 2.20 -16.35 23.88
CA SER A 261 3.40 -16.50 23.04
C SER A 261 3.06 -16.61 21.56
N ASP A 262 1.99 -17.34 21.21
CA ASP A 262 1.56 -17.51 19.82
C ASP A 262 1.04 -16.19 19.24
N VAL A 263 0.27 -15.44 20.03
CA VAL A 263 -0.21 -14.10 19.67
C VAL A 263 0.96 -13.16 19.41
N ILE A 264 1.95 -13.12 20.31
CA ILE A 264 3.15 -12.29 20.18
C ILE A 264 3.91 -12.63 18.88
N LYS A 265 4.12 -13.91 18.59
CA LYS A 265 4.79 -14.35 17.36
C LYS A 265 4.03 -13.90 16.11
N LYS A 266 2.70 -14.04 16.10
CA LYS A 266 1.85 -13.63 14.98
C LYS A 266 1.91 -12.11 14.77
N GLU A 267 1.81 -11.33 15.84
CA GLU A 267 1.92 -9.86 15.77
C GLU A 267 3.28 -9.41 15.22
N HIS A 268 4.39 -9.95 15.73
CA HIS A 268 5.72 -9.57 15.24
C HIS A 268 5.94 -9.96 13.79
N TYR A 269 5.37 -11.09 13.33
CA TYR A 269 5.41 -11.48 11.92
C TYR A 269 4.65 -10.47 11.04
N ASP A 270 3.45 -10.06 11.44
CA ASP A 270 2.65 -9.06 10.72
C ASP A 270 3.33 -7.68 10.69
N ILE A 271 3.98 -7.29 11.80
CA ILE A 271 4.80 -6.07 11.89
C ILE A 271 5.96 -6.13 10.89
N ALA A 272 6.67 -7.27 10.82
CA ALA A 272 7.81 -7.43 9.93
C ALA A 272 7.41 -7.32 8.45
N ILE A 273 6.32 -7.98 8.04
CA ILE A 273 5.76 -7.85 6.68
C ILE A 273 5.42 -6.40 6.39
N SER A 274 4.70 -5.74 7.29
CA SER A 274 4.27 -4.35 7.11
C SER A 274 5.46 -3.39 7.00
N LYS A 275 6.54 -3.64 7.75
CA LYS A 275 7.76 -2.83 7.71
C LYS A 275 8.50 -2.98 6.37
N VAL A 276 8.62 -4.20 5.86
CA VAL A 276 9.26 -4.47 4.56
C VAL A 276 8.45 -3.85 3.42
N SER A 277 7.14 -4.12 3.38
CA SER A 277 6.26 -3.66 2.29
C SER A 277 6.14 -2.13 2.24
N LEU A 278 6.11 -1.46 3.40
CA LEU A 278 6.11 0.00 3.44
C LEU A 278 7.47 0.57 3.03
N GLY A 279 8.57 -0.07 3.42
CA GLY A 279 9.91 0.27 2.93
C GLY A 279 9.99 0.18 1.40
N ASN A 280 9.57 -0.94 0.81
CA ASN A 280 9.54 -1.12 -0.65
C ASN A 280 8.68 -0.03 -1.32
N SER A 281 7.52 0.28 -0.75
CA SER A 281 6.63 1.34 -1.26
C SER A 281 7.31 2.70 -1.30
N ILE A 282 7.95 3.12 -0.20
CA ILE A 282 8.62 4.42 -0.11
C ILE A 282 9.86 4.46 -1.01
N ILE A 283 10.64 3.38 -1.07
CA ILE A 283 11.82 3.31 -1.94
C ILE A 283 11.38 3.42 -3.40
N SER A 284 10.36 2.68 -3.83
CA SER A 284 9.88 2.75 -5.21
C SER A 284 9.30 4.11 -5.57
N LEU A 285 8.59 4.79 -4.66
CA LEU A 285 8.19 6.19 -4.91
C LEU A 285 9.40 7.11 -5.13
N LYS A 286 10.48 6.94 -4.37
CA LYS A 286 11.73 7.70 -4.57
C LYS A 286 12.40 7.38 -5.91
N GLU A 287 12.43 6.10 -6.28
CA GLU A 287 13.07 5.66 -7.52
C GLU A 287 12.30 6.14 -8.75
N ILE A 288 10.96 6.07 -8.75
CA ILE A 288 10.12 6.58 -9.85
C ILE A 288 10.42 8.06 -10.17
N LEU A 289 10.68 8.87 -9.14
CA LEU A 289 11.04 10.28 -9.31
C LEU A 289 12.44 10.50 -9.92
N ARG A 290 13.28 9.46 -9.95
CA ARG A 290 14.68 9.49 -10.41
C ARG A 290 14.93 8.75 -11.72
N VAL A 291 14.02 7.86 -12.13
CA VAL A 291 14.18 7.04 -13.33
C VAL A 291 14.30 7.93 -14.57
N ASN A 292 15.31 7.65 -15.40
CA ASN A 292 15.39 8.21 -16.74
C ASN A 292 14.38 7.49 -17.62
N PHE A 293 13.18 8.07 -17.73
CA PHE A 293 12.10 7.42 -18.44
C PHE A 293 12.42 7.13 -19.92
N LEU A 294 13.29 7.91 -20.55
CA LEU A 294 13.64 7.73 -21.94
C LEU A 294 14.30 6.37 -22.21
N SER A 295 15.22 5.94 -21.33
CA SER A 295 15.93 4.66 -21.51
C SER A 295 15.00 3.46 -21.37
N LEU A 296 14.14 3.46 -20.34
CA LEU A 296 13.16 2.38 -20.15
C LEU A 296 12.16 2.31 -21.32
N PHE A 297 11.73 3.47 -21.80
CA PHE A 297 10.79 3.55 -22.92
C PHE A 297 11.38 2.99 -24.24
N GLU A 298 12.66 3.25 -24.52
CA GLU A 298 13.35 2.72 -25.69
C GLU A 298 13.48 1.19 -25.65
N GLU A 299 13.79 0.64 -24.47
CA GLU A 299 13.88 -0.80 -24.23
C GLU A 299 12.51 -1.50 -24.39
N ILE A 300 11.45 -0.96 -23.80
CA ILE A 300 10.10 -1.57 -23.85
C ILE A 300 9.50 -1.56 -25.27
N ASN A 301 9.75 -0.49 -26.04
CA ASN A 301 9.19 -0.36 -27.39
C ASN A 301 9.98 -1.11 -28.46
N GLY A 302 11.15 -1.66 -28.12
CA GLY A 302 12.00 -2.38 -29.09
C GLY A 302 12.43 -1.49 -30.27
N VAL A 303 12.49 -0.17 -30.07
CA VAL A 303 12.89 0.80 -31.11
C VAL A 303 14.31 0.48 -31.59
N GLU A 304 15.19 0.05 -30.68
CA GLU A 304 16.52 -0.45 -31.04
C GLU A 304 16.49 -1.70 -31.94
N ASP A 305 15.57 -2.64 -31.72
CA ASP A 305 15.49 -3.88 -32.51
C ASP A 305 14.96 -3.63 -33.93
N ILE A 306 14.12 -2.60 -34.10
CA ILE A 306 13.63 -2.15 -35.40
C ILE A 306 14.72 -1.33 -36.11
N LEU A 307 15.40 -0.41 -35.41
CA LEU A 307 16.50 0.39 -35.97
C LEU A 307 17.74 -0.46 -36.33
N LYS A 308 18.04 -1.53 -35.56
CA LYS A 308 19.10 -2.50 -35.90
C LYS A 308 18.79 -3.32 -37.16
N LYS A 309 17.51 -3.41 -37.54
CA LYS A 309 17.04 -4.07 -38.77
C LYS A 309 16.85 -3.11 -39.94
N ASP A 310 17.02 -1.79 -39.73
CA ASP A 310 16.95 -0.79 -40.80
C ASP A 310 18.22 -0.86 -41.67
N PRO A 311 18.11 -1.21 -42.97
CA PRO A 311 19.26 -1.26 -43.88
C PRO A 311 19.98 0.09 -44.03
N ALA A 312 19.36 1.21 -43.65
CA ALA A 312 19.90 2.56 -43.85
C ALA A 312 20.97 3.01 -42.83
N ARG A 313 21.18 2.30 -41.71
CA ARG A 313 22.16 2.67 -40.65
C ARG A 313 22.18 4.17 -40.30
N CYS A 314 21.02 4.82 -40.19
CA CYS A 314 20.96 6.20 -39.72
C CYS A 314 21.15 6.23 -38.19
N VAL A 315 22.40 6.11 -37.74
CA VAL A 315 22.77 6.45 -36.37
C VAL A 315 22.69 7.97 -36.26
N PHE A 316 21.73 8.50 -35.49
CA PHE A 316 21.81 9.88 -35.03
C PHE A 316 23.04 10.00 -34.13
N GLN A 317 24.16 10.45 -34.70
CA GLN A 317 25.26 11.00 -33.91
C GLN A 317 24.77 12.31 -33.30
N ASN A 318 24.35 12.28 -32.03
CA ASN A 318 24.30 13.51 -31.25
C ASN A 318 25.73 14.00 -31.08
N GLY A 319 26.09 15.02 -31.87
CA GLY A 319 27.33 15.75 -31.73
C GLY A 319 27.29 16.62 -30.48
N LEU A 320 28.36 16.48 -29.67
CA LEU A 320 28.96 17.39 -28.68
C LEU A 320 28.06 18.22 -27.76
#